data_AF-A0A326QCS1-F1
#
_entry.id   AF-A0A326QCS1-F1
#
_cell.length_a   1.000
_cell.length_b   1.000
_cell.length_c   1.000
_cell.angle_alpha   90.00
_cell.angle_beta   90.00
_cell.angle_gamma   90.00
#
_symmetry.space_group_name_H-M   'P 1'
#
loop_
_entity.id
_entity.type
_entity.pdbx_description
1 polymer ?
#
loop_
_entity_poly.entity_id
_entity_poly.type
_entity_poly.pdbx_seq_one_letter_code
_entity_poly.pdbx_strand_id
1 'polypeptide(L)'
;MSGDNHRRNDDGAGVGRMAAGRITALVASVMDLHVRIALQEADKEKRRLISGGLLLGAGISMVMLATVASQLALVLWLQLGLAWGWIRSVLAVMALDLVLAGLFLRIGGQLTKGPYLPQTTAGLTKTTRAILGR
;
A
#
# COMPACT_ATOMS: atom_id res chain seq x y z
N MET A 1 -16.80 48.66 64.77
CA MET A 1 -15.58 47.96 64.28
C MET A 1 -15.72 46.49 64.66
N SER A 2 -15.42 45.49 63.86
CA SER A 2 -15.00 45.35 62.48
C SER A 2 -15.09 43.84 62.23
N GLY A 3 -15.46 43.40 61.02
CA GLY A 3 -15.16 42.03 60.59
C GLY A 3 -16.38 41.15 60.35
N ASP A 4 -17.12 41.44 59.27
CA ASP A 4 -17.93 40.41 58.62
C ASP A 4 -17.95 40.63 57.10
N ASN A 5 -16.78 40.53 56.46
CA ASN A 5 -16.67 40.74 55.01
C ASN A 5 -15.65 39.82 54.31
N HIS A 6 -15.58 38.54 54.72
CA HIS A 6 -14.63 37.58 54.11
C HIS A 6 -15.18 36.21 53.75
N ARG A 7 -16.51 35.99 53.74
CA ARG A 7 -17.11 34.66 53.48
C ARG A 7 -17.88 34.52 52.16
N ARG A 8 -17.76 35.46 51.22
CA ARG A 8 -18.49 35.40 49.92
C ARG A 8 -17.63 35.17 48.68
N ASN A 9 -16.31 34.97 48.83
CA ASN A 9 -15.40 34.91 47.68
C ASN A 9 -14.91 33.50 47.30
N ASP A 10 -15.23 32.46 48.06
CA ASP A 10 -14.68 31.10 47.84
C ASP A 10 -15.60 30.17 47.02
N ASP A 11 -16.90 30.45 46.94
CA ASP A 11 -17.87 29.57 46.27
C ASP A 11 -17.79 29.65 44.74
N GLY A 12 -17.43 30.82 44.18
CA GLY A 12 -17.28 31.02 42.74
C GLY A 12 -16.05 30.34 42.14
N ALA A 13 -14.96 30.24 42.91
CA ALA A 13 -13.70 29.62 42.48
C ALA A 13 -13.78 28.08 42.43
N GLY A 14 -14.66 27.45 43.24
CA GLY A 14 -14.88 26.00 43.23
C GLY A 14 -15.64 25.51 41.98
N VAL A 15 -16.69 26.24 41.58
CA VAL A 15 -17.54 25.89 40.43
C VAL A 15 -16.78 26.01 39.10
N GLY A 16 -15.99 27.07 38.93
CA GLY A 16 -15.16 27.26 37.72
C GLY A 16 -14.09 26.17 37.53
N ARG A 17 -13.42 25.76 38.61
CA ARG A 17 -12.42 24.66 38.58
C ARG A 17 -13.07 23.30 38.28
N MET A 18 -14.27 23.05 38.81
CA MET A 18 -15.01 21.82 38.54
C MET A 18 -15.52 21.76 37.09
N ALA A 19 -15.99 22.89 36.55
CA ALA A 19 -16.39 23.00 35.15
C ALA A 19 -15.21 22.82 34.19
N ALA A 20 -14.06 23.44 34.49
CA ALA A 20 -12.83 23.24 33.73
C ALA A 20 -12.37 21.77 33.75
N GLY A 21 -12.45 21.09 34.90
CA GLY A 21 -12.12 19.66 35.02
C GLY A 21 -13.01 18.77 34.14
N ARG A 22 -14.31 19.07 34.04
CA ARG A 22 -15.24 18.33 33.17
C ARG A 22 -14.94 18.55 31.68
N ILE A 23 -14.60 19.78 31.30
CA ILE A 23 -14.22 20.11 29.92
C ILE A 23 -12.92 19.37 29.55
N THR A 24 -11.92 19.38 30.42
CA THR A 24 -10.67 18.62 30.20
C THR A 24 -10.91 17.12 30.11
N ALA A 25 -11.80 16.56 30.95
CA ALA A 25 -12.18 15.16 30.89
C ALA A 25 -12.91 14.80 29.58
N LEU A 26 -13.77 15.68 29.06
CA LEU A 26 -14.43 15.50 27.76
C LEU A 26 -13.43 15.56 26.61
N VAL A 27 -12.50 16.51 26.62
CA VAL A 27 -11.45 16.61 25.59
C VAL A 27 -10.55 15.38 25.61
N ALA A 28 -10.16 14.91 26.81
CA ALA A 28 -9.40 13.66 26.96
C ALA A 28 -10.20 12.44 26.45
N SER A 29 -11.50 12.39 26.71
CA SER A 29 -12.38 11.32 26.22
C SER A 29 -12.53 11.32 24.69
N VAL A 30 -12.68 12.49 24.07
CA VAL A 30 -12.76 12.63 22.61
C VAL A 30 -11.42 12.29 21.94
N MET A 31 -10.29 12.64 22.57
CA MET A 31 -8.96 12.28 22.09
C MET A 31 -8.77 10.75 22.13
N ASP A 32 -9.11 10.11 23.26
CA ASP A 32 -9.03 8.65 23.40
C ASP A 32 -9.97 7.94 22.40
N LEU A 33 -11.16 8.50 22.15
CA LEU A 33 -12.08 7.97 21.14
C LEU A 33 -11.50 8.05 19.72
N HIS A 34 -10.96 9.20 19.29
CA HIS A 34 -10.37 9.31 17.95
C HIS A 34 -9.16 8.40 17.77
N VAL A 35 -8.31 8.27 18.80
CA VAL A 35 -7.16 7.35 18.76
C VAL A 35 -7.64 5.90 18.66
N ARG A 36 -8.65 5.50 19.44
CA ARG A 36 -9.23 4.16 19.35
C ARG A 36 -9.87 3.86 18.00
N ILE A 37 -10.62 4.82 17.44
CA ILE A 37 -11.21 4.69 16.11
C ILE A 37 -10.10 4.56 15.06
N ALA A 38 -9.07 5.40 15.11
CA ALA A 38 -7.94 5.34 14.18
C ALA A 38 -7.19 4.00 14.25
N LEU A 39 -6.98 3.46 15.45
CA LEU A 39 -6.35 2.14 15.63
C LEU A 39 -7.25 1.00 15.11
N GLN A 40 -8.57 1.08 15.34
CA GLN A 40 -9.52 0.10 14.83
C GLN A 40 -9.63 0.12 13.30
N GLU A 41 -9.61 1.30 12.68
CA GLU A 41 -9.58 1.47 11.23
C GLU A 41 -8.29 0.86 10.67
N ALA A 42 -7.14 1.18 11.27
CA ALA A 42 -5.83 0.67 10.86
C ALA A 42 -5.72 -0.86 11.00
N ASP A 43 -6.23 -1.45 12.09
CA ASP A 43 -6.22 -2.90 12.29
C ASP A 43 -7.10 -3.64 11.27
N LYS A 44 -8.27 -3.07 10.94
CA LYS A 44 -9.14 -3.59 9.87
C LYS A 44 -8.46 -3.52 8.51
N GLU A 45 -7.83 -2.39 8.18
CA GLU A 45 -7.09 -2.23 6.93
C GLU A 45 -5.87 -3.14 6.85
N LYS A 46 -5.12 -3.30 7.94
CA LYS A 46 -3.99 -4.23 8.03
C LYS A 46 -4.42 -5.66 7.74
N ARG A 47 -5.55 -6.12 8.29
CA ARG A 47 -6.07 -7.47 8.00
C ARG A 47 -6.48 -7.64 6.53
N ARG A 48 -7.09 -6.61 5.93
CA ARG A 48 -7.42 -6.58 4.49
C ARG A 48 -6.15 -6.59 3.62
N LEU A 49 -5.12 -5.83 4.00
CA LEU A 49 -3.84 -5.75 3.31
C LEU A 49 -3.05 -7.06 3.40
N ILE A 50 -3.01 -7.72 4.56
CA ILE A 50 -2.32 -9.00 4.74
C ILE A 50 -3.01 -10.10 3.94
N SER A 51 -4.34 -10.21 4.05
CA SER A 51 -5.10 -11.23 3.31
C SER A 51 -5.08 -10.98 1.80
N GLY A 52 -5.27 -9.73 1.37
CA GLY A 52 -5.16 -9.33 -0.03
C GLY A 52 -3.75 -9.52 -0.58
N GLY A 53 -2.72 -9.15 0.17
CA GLY A 53 -1.32 -9.34 -0.20
C GLY A 53 -0.94 -10.81 -0.36
N LEU A 54 -1.39 -11.67 0.56
CA LEU A 54 -1.17 -13.11 0.46
C LEU A 54 -1.85 -13.70 -0.77
N LEU A 55 -3.11 -13.35 -1.03
CA LEU A 55 -3.85 -13.84 -2.19
C LEU A 55 -3.25 -13.33 -3.50
N LEU A 56 -2.81 -12.07 -3.54
CA LEU A 56 -2.09 -11.50 -4.69
C LEU A 56 -0.75 -12.22 -4.92
N GLY A 57 0.03 -12.47 -3.88
CA GLY A 57 1.28 -13.22 -3.98
C GLY A 57 1.07 -14.64 -4.50
N ALA A 58 0.04 -15.33 -4.00
CA ALA A 58 -0.34 -16.64 -4.48
C ALA A 58 -0.80 -16.60 -5.95
N GLY A 59 -1.63 -15.61 -6.33
CA GLY A 59 -2.09 -15.41 -7.69
C GLY A 59 -0.95 -15.14 -8.67
N ILE A 60 -0.02 -14.25 -8.31
CA ILE A 60 1.18 -13.95 -9.12
C ILE A 60 2.04 -15.21 -9.29
N SER A 61 2.24 -15.98 -8.23
CA SER A 61 2.99 -17.24 -8.29
C SER A 61 2.31 -18.26 -9.19
N MET A 62 0.98 -18.37 -9.12
CA MET A 62 0.17 -19.25 -9.96
C MET A 62 0.26 -18.86 -11.44
N VAL A 63 0.18 -17.56 -11.74
CA VAL A 63 0.34 -17.01 -13.10
C VAL A 63 1.76 -17.27 -13.63
N MET A 64 2.78 -17.10 -12.78
CA MET A 64 4.17 -17.40 -13.15
C MET A 64 4.35 -18.87 -13.53
N LEU A 65 3.86 -19.80 -12.70
CA LEU A 65 3.89 -21.23 -12.98
C LEU A 65 3.08 -21.60 -14.24
N ALA A 66 1.88 -21.03 -14.39
CA ALA A 66 1.05 -21.24 -15.57
C ALA A 66 1.74 -20.76 -16.86
N THR A 67 2.47 -19.65 -16.80
CA THR A 67 3.21 -19.12 -17.95
C THR A 67 4.34 -20.07 -18.36
N VAL A 68 5.11 -20.58 -17.39
CA VAL A 68 6.17 -21.58 -17.65
C VAL A 68 5.58 -22.85 -18.26
N ALA A 69 4.47 -23.37 -17.69
CA ALA A 69 3.79 -24.54 -18.23
C ALA A 69 3.25 -24.29 -19.66
N SER A 70 2.73 -23.09 -19.93
CA SER A 70 2.26 -22.69 -21.26
C SER A 70 3.39 -22.64 -22.29
N GLN A 71 4.59 -22.15 -21.91
CA GLN A 71 5.75 -22.17 -22.82
C GLN A 71 6.16 -23.60 -23.18
N LEU A 72 6.22 -24.49 -22.18
CA LEU A 72 6.52 -25.92 -22.42
C LEU A 72 5.47 -26.57 -23.32
N ALA A 73 4.18 -26.34 -23.05
CA ALA A 73 3.09 -26.83 -23.86
C ALA A 73 3.17 -26.32 -25.31
N LEU A 74 3.52 -25.05 -25.51
CA LEU A 74 3.68 -24.45 -26.84
C LEU A 74 4.84 -25.09 -27.62
N VAL A 75 6.00 -25.31 -26.97
CA VAL A 75 7.15 -25.99 -27.60
C VAL A 75 6.77 -27.43 -28.00
N LEU A 76 6.13 -28.17 -27.09
CA LEU A 76 5.67 -29.53 -27.36
C LEU A 76 4.65 -29.57 -28.49
N TRP A 77 3.70 -28.63 -28.53
CA TRP A 77 2.72 -28.55 -29.61
C TRP A 77 3.38 -28.27 -30.96
N LEU A 78 4.36 -27.37 -31.02
CA LEU A 78 5.13 -27.11 -32.25
C LEU A 78 5.93 -28.33 -32.70
N GLN A 79 6.50 -29.07 -31.76
CA GLN A 79 7.28 -30.27 -32.07
C GLN A 79 6.39 -31.43 -32.52
N LEU A 80 5.30 -31.74 -31.80
CA LEU A 80 4.44 -32.90 -32.08
C LEU A 80 3.44 -32.62 -33.21
N GLY A 81 2.89 -31.41 -33.28
CA GLY A 81 1.87 -31.04 -34.26
C GLY A 81 2.44 -30.62 -35.61
N LEU A 82 3.55 -29.87 -35.61
CA LEU A 82 4.19 -29.35 -36.83
C LEU A 82 5.45 -30.11 -37.24
N ALA A 83 5.83 -31.15 -36.50
CA ALA A 83 7.07 -31.92 -36.70
C ALA A 83 8.33 -31.03 -36.74
N TRP A 84 8.32 -29.88 -36.06
CA TRP A 84 9.49 -29.01 -36.00
C TRP A 84 10.58 -29.63 -35.12
N GLY A 85 11.83 -29.49 -35.56
CA GLY A 85 12.98 -29.82 -34.72
C GLY A 85 13.08 -28.88 -33.51
N TRP A 86 13.64 -29.38 -32.41
CA TRP A 86 13.78 -28.67 -31.13
C TRP A 86 14.26 -27.21 -31.26
N ILE A 87 15.30 -26.98 -32.07
CA ILE A 87 15.88 -25.65 -32.27
C ILE A 87 14.86 -24.69 -32.89
N ARG A 88 14.08 -25.13 -33.89
CA ARG A 88 13.08 -24.29 -34.55
C ARG A 88 11.93 -23.94 -33.62
N SER A 89 11.44 -24.92 -32.84
CA SER A 89 10.37 -24.69 -31.86
C SER A 89 10.79 -23.69 -30.78
N VAL A 90 11.99 -23.85 -30.20
CA VAL A 90 12.50 -22.92 -29.18
C VAL A 90 12.73 -21.53 -29.76
N LEU A 91 13.32 -21.42 -30.95
CA LEU A 91 13.52 -20.12 -31.61
C LEU A 91 12.18 -19.41 -31.90
N ALA A 92 11.16 -20.14 -32.32
CA ALA A 92 9.83 -19.57 -32.57
C ALA A 92 9.21 -19.01 -31.27
N VAL A 93 9.31 -19.76 -30.17
CA VAL A 93 8.82 -19.31 -28.86
C VAL A 93 9.62 -18.11 -28.35
N MET A 94 10.96 -18.11 -28.46
CA MET A 94 11.79 -16.97 -28.08
C MET A 94 11.47 -15.71 -28.88
N ALA A 95 11.24 -15.84 -30.19
CA ALA A 95 10.85 -14.71 -31.03
C ALA A 95 9.50 -14.13 -30.58
N LEU A 96 8.54 -14.99 -30.24
CA LEU A 96 7.23 -14.58 -29.72
C LEU A 96 7.35 -13.89 -28.36
N ASP A 97 8.14 -14.45 -27.43
CA ASP A 97 8.39 -13.86 -26.12
C ASP A 97 9.07 -12.49 -26.24
N LEU A 98 9.99 -12.31 -27.19
CA LEU A 98 10.66 -11.03 -27.43
C LEU A 98 9.67 -9.95 -27.92
N VAL A 99 8.74 -10.33 -28.79
CA VAL A 99 7.68 -9.43 -29.26
C VAL A 99 6.74 -9.05 -28.11
N LEU A 100 6.31 -10.03 -27.30
CA LEU A 100 5.47 -9.81 -26.12
C LEU A 100 6.17 -8.90 -25.10
N ALA A 101 7.44 -9.16 -24.81
CA ALA A 101 8.26 -8.33 -23.93
C ALA A 101 8.35 -6.90 -24.47
N GLY A 102 8.63 -6.74 -25.77
CA GLY A 102 8.63 -5.43 -26.42
C GLY A 102 7.31 -4.68 -26.26
N LEU A 103 6.17 -5.37 -26.43
CA LEU A 103 4.84 -4.79 -26.25
C LEU A 103 4.59 -4.40 -24.79
N PHE A 104 4.92 -5.25 -23.81
CA PHE A 104 4.79 -4.94 -22.39
C PHE A 104 5.67 -3.76 -21.98
N LEU A 105 6.92 -3.68 -22.46
CA LEU A 105 7.79 -2.54 -22.22
C LEU A 105 7.21 -1.26 -22.85
N ARG A 106 6.62 -1.36 -24.05
CA ARG A 106 6.02 -0.20 -24.73
C ARG A 106 4.80 0.32 -23.99
N ILE A 107 3.88 -0.57 -23.62
CA ILE A 107 2.65 -0.22 -22.89
C ILE A 107 3.00 0.26 -21.48
N GLY A 108 3.82 -0.49 -20.74
CA GLY A 108 4.29 -0.10 -19.41
C GLY A 108 5.05 1.23 -19.41
N GLY A 109 5.88 1.46 -20.43
CA GLY A 109 6.59 2.71 -20.65
C GLY A 109 5.68 3.88 -21.04
N GLN A 110 4.49 3.64 -21.59
CA GLN A 110 3.49 4.67 -21.86
C GLN A 110 2.66 4.98 -20.61
N LEU A 111 2.26 3.96 -19.85
CA LEU A 111 1.53 4.13 -18.59
C LEU A 111 2.37 4.87 -17.54
N THR A 112 3.69 4.68 -17.57
CA THR A 112 4.64 5.40 -16.71
C THR A 112 5.05 6.79 -17.24
N LYS A 113 4.40 7.34 -18.26
CA LYS A 113 4.67 8.72 -18.74
C LYS A 113 3.67 9.77 -18.22
N GLY A 114 2.83 9.43 -17.24
CA GLY A 114 1.92 10.39 -16.62
C GLY A 114 2.67 11.61 -16.02
N PRO A 115 2.04 12.79 -15.95
CA PRO A 115 2.63 13.99 -15.35
C PRO A 115 2.84 13.76 -13.84
N TYR A 116 4.05 13.30 -13.48
CA TYR A 116 4.41 13.09 -12.09
C TYR A 116 4.46 14.43 -11.35
N LEU A 117 3.77 14.52 -10.21
CA LEU A 117 3.95 15.65 -9.30
C LEU A 117 5.44 15.71 -8.89
N PRO A 118 6.06 16.91 -8.78
CA PRO A 118 7.47 17.07 -8.43
C PRO A 118 7.86 16.46 -7.07
N GLN A 119 6.88 16.18 -6.21
CA GLN A 119 7.09 15.49 -4.93
C GLN A 119 7.35 13.98 -5.10
N THR A 120 6.76 13.35 -6.11
CA THR A 120 6.94 11.91 -6.42
C THR A 120 8.27 11.60 -7.08
N THR A 121 8.77 12.50 -7.93
CA THR A 121 10.11 12.34 -8.54
C THR A 121 11.20 12.47 -7.48
N ALA A 122 11.09 13.41 -6.54
CA ALA A 122 12.02 13.54 -5.41
C ALA A 122 12.00 12.29 -4.50
N GLY A 123 10.81 11.75 -4.23
CA GLY A 123 10.62 10.51 -3.47
C GLY A 123 11.25 9.30 -4.16
N LEU A 124 10.95 9.07 -5.45
CA LEU A 124 11.56 8.00 -6.24
C LEU A 124 13.09 8.14 -6.28
N THR A 125 13.61 9.35 -6.49
CA THR A 125 15.06 9.57 -6.55
C THR A 125 15.73 9.21 -5.23
N LYS A 126 15.09 9.50 -4.09
CA LYS A 126 15.63 9.19 -2.75
C LYS A 126 15.61 7.68 -2.49
N THR A 127 14.54 6.98 -2.86
CA THR A 127 14.43 5.52 -2.68
C THR A 127 15.31 4.76 -3.68
N THR A 128 15.41 5.22 -4.92
CA THR A 128 16.34 4.67 -5.91
C THR A 128 17.78 4.89 -5.47
N ARG A 129 18.15 6.08 -4.99
CA ARG A 129 19.49 6.35 -4.41
C ARG A 129 19.80 5.45 -3.21
N ALA A 130 18.81 5.22 -2.33
CA ALA A 130 18.97 4.33 -1.19
C ALA A 130 19.18 2.86 -1.59
N ILE A 131 18.56 2.40 -2.68
CA ILE A 131 18.72 1.02 -3.18
C ILE A 131 19.98 0.87 -4.06
N LEU A 132 20.30 1.88 -4.87
CA LEU A 132 21.43 1.83 -5.81
C LEU A 132 22.77 2.27 -5.21
N GLY A 133 22.79 2.75 -3.96
CA GLY A 133 24.01 3.12 -3.24
C GLY A 133 24.77 4.34 -3.78
N ARG A 134 24.16 5.17 -4.64
CA ARG A 134 24.72 6.44 -5.14
C ARG A 134 23.75 7.62 -5.11
#